data_AF-X1F8I0-F1
#
_entry.id   AF-X1F8I0-F1
#
_cell.length_a   1.000
_cell.length_b   1.000
_cell.length_c   1.000
_cell.angle_alpha   90.00
_cell.angle_beta   90.00
_cell.angle_gamma   90.00
#
_symmetry.space_group_name_H-M   'P 1'
#
loop_
_entity.id
_entity.type
_entity.pdbx_description
1 polymer ?
#
loop_
_entity_poly.entity_id
_entity_poly.type
_entity_poly.pdbx_seq_one_letter_code
_entity_poly.pdbx_strand_id
1 'polypeptide(L)'
;ERMIVRTAEIALVVNDVAIALDRVTDLAENLGGYVVSSKRWKEEERLAGIITIRVPAEDFGDAMEALRKLAVDVTHEDTSSKDVTEEYVDLSAKLKNLEATEEQY
;
A
#
# COMPACT_ATOMS: atom_id res chain seq x y z
N GLU A 1 -17.72 9.93 -9.84
CA GLU A 1 -16.43 10.23 -9.18
C GLU A 1 -15.26 9.80 -10.04
N ARG A 2 -14.09 10.40 -9.83
CA ARG A 2 -12.82 9.83 -10.33
C ARG A 2 -12.26 8.90 -9.27
N MET A 3 -11.88 7.70 -9.64
CA MET A 3 -11.19 6.78 -8.74
C MET A 3 -9.70 6.87 -9.00
N ILE A 4 -8.93 7.31 -8.01
CA ILE A 4 -7.48 7.43 -8.11
C ILE A 4 -6.85 6.42 -7.16
N VAL A 5 -6.01 5.55 -7.69
CA VAL A 5 -5.15 4.67 -6.90
C VAL A 5 -3.78 5.32 -6.80
N ARG A 6 -3.28 5.44 -5.58
CA ARG A 6 -1.94 5.92 -5.29
C ARG A 6 -1.05 4.75 -4.89
N THR A 7 0.14 4.68 -5.46
CA THR A 7 1.14 3.67 -5.16
C THR A 7 2.45 4.39 -4.84
N ALA A 8 3.03 4.12 -3.68
CA ALA A 8 4.35 4.58 -3.33
C ALA A 8 5.28 3.39 -3.07
N GLU A 9 6.52 3.52 -3.52
CA GLU A 9 7.62 2.64 -3.20
C GLU A 9 8.70 3.46 -2.49
N ILE A 10 9.09 3.03 -1.29
CA ILE A 10 10.04 3.77 -0.46
C ILE A 10 11.08 2.80 0.10
N ALA A 11 12.35 3.13 -0.09
CA ALA A 11 13.48 2.42 0.50
C ALA A 11 14.04 3.25 1.66
N LEU A 12 13.98 2.64 2.85
CA LEU A 12 14.33 3.30 4.11
C LEU A 12 15.51 2.61 4.76
N VAL A 13 16.48 3.41 5.20
CA VAL A 13 17.52 2.97 6.12
C VAL A 13 17.03 3.25 7.53
N VAL A 14 16.95 2.21 8.35
CA VAL A 14 16.45 2.27 9.72
C VAL A 14 17.48 1.70 10.69
N ASN A 15 17.42 2.14 11.96
CA ASN A 15 18.31 1.62 12.99
C ASN A 15 18.03 0.15 13.30
N ASP A 16 16.75 -0.23 13.34
CA ASP A 16 16.30 -1.59 13.65
C ASP A 16 15.13 -1.95 12.73
N VAL A 17 15.36 -2.94 11.85
CA VAL A 17 14.36 -3.40 10.88
C VAL A 17 13.19 -4.10 11.56
N ALA A 18 13.39 -4.76 12.69
CA ALA A 18 12.30 -5.41 13.41
C ALA A 18 11.34 -4.36 13.98
N ILE A 19 11.88 -3.36 14.67
CA ILE A 19 11.08 -2.27 15.24
C ILE A 19 10.41 -1.46 14.13
N ALA A 20 11.11 -1.22 13.01
CA ALA A 20 10.53 -0.50 11.88
C ALA A 20 9.33 -1.25 11.28
N LEU A 21 9.45 -2.55 11.02
CA LEU A 21 8.35 -3.36 10.47
C LEU A 21 7.12 -3.38 11.39
N ASP A 22 7.33 -3.50 12.69
CA ASP A 22 6.25 -3.50 13.67
C ASP A 22 5.56 -2.13 13.71
N ARG A 23 6.33 -1.02 13.71
CA ARG A 23 5.77 0.34 13.63
C ARG A 23 5.02 0.63 12.34
N VAL A 24 5.48 0.09 11.21
CA VAL A 24 4.77 0.24 9.93
C VAL A 24 3.45 -0.53 9.95
N THR A 25 3.42 -1.69 10.61
CA THR A 25 2.19 -2.46 10.82
C THR A 25 1.20 -1.67 11.68
N ASP A 26 1.65 -1.15 12.82
CA ASP A 26 0.82 -0.32 13.70
C ASP A 26 0.31 0.94 12.98
N LEU A 27 1.16 1.60 12.20
CA LEU A 27 0.77 2.77 11.41
C LEU A 27 -0.34 2.42 10.42
N ALA A 28 -0.21 1.31 9.70
CA ALA A 28 -1.22 0.88 8.74
C ALA A 28 -2.56 0.61 9.44
N GLU A 29 -2.57 -0.08 10.57
CA GLU A 29 -3.79 -0.38 11.34
C GLU A 29 -4.42 0.90 11.94
N ASN A 30 -3.61 1.82 12.46
CA ASN A 30 -4.09 3.08 13.03
C ASN A 30 -4.75 3.99 12.00
N LEU A 31 -4.29 3.94 10.74
CA LEU A 31 -4.89 4.67 9.63
C LEU A 31 -6.08 3.91 9.00
N GLY A 32 -6.61 2.88 9.65
CA GLY A 32 -7.73 2.08 9.12
C GLY A 32 -7.35 1.23 7.89
N GLY A 33 -6.06 1.07 7.64
CA GLY A 33 -5.47 0.21 6.62
C GLY A 33 -5.16 -1.19 7.14
N TYR A 34 -4.42 -1.94 6.34
CA TYR A 34 -3.97 -3.29 6.67
C TYR A 34 -2.67 -3.66 5.96
N VAL A 35 -1.94 -4.62 6.54
CA VAL A 35 -0.74 -5.20 5.93
C VAL A 35 -1.15 -6.23 4.88
N VAL A 36 -0.66 -6.05 3.65
CA VAL A 36 -0.86 -6.99 2.55
C VAL A 36 0.17 -8.11 2.62
N SER A 37 1.44 -7.75 2.86
CA SER A 37 2.51 -8.72 3.02
C SER A 37 3.66 -8.12 3.81
N SER A 38 4.37 -8.96 4.55
CA SER A 38 5.60 -8.59 5.25
C SER A 38 6.60 -9.73 5.09
N LYS A 39 7.83 -9.38 4.68
CA LYS A 39 8.95 -10.31 4.60
C LYS A 39 10.14 -9.69 5.28
N ARG A 40 10.89 -10.53 5.99
CA ARG A 40 12.11 -10.15 6.68
C ARG A 40 13.11 -11.26 6.48
N TRP A 41 14.35 -10.87 6.20
CA TRP A 41 15.44 -11.81 6.07
C TRP A 41 16.70 -11.22 6.68
N LYS A 42 17.66 -12.08 6.95
CA LYS A 42 19.00 -11.67 7.34
C LYS A 42 19.87 -11.69 6.09
N GLU A 43 20.48 -10.57 5.78
CA GLU A 43 21.43 -10.40 4.69
C GLU A 43 22.82 -10.21 5.31
N GLU A 44 23.66 -11.25 5.21
CA GLU A 44 24.95 -11.34 5.90
C GLU A 44 24.81 -11.12 7.43
N GLU A 45 25.18 -9.95 7.92
CA GLU A 45 25.07 -9.54 9.32
C GLU A 45 23.98 -8.48 9.57
N ARG A 46 23.27 -8.05 8.52
CA ARG A 46 22.22 -7.01 8.59
C ARG A 46 20.84 -7.64 8.46
N LEU A 47 19.86 -7.05 9.13
CA LEU A 47 18.46 -7.38 8.89
C LEU A 47 17.96 -6.53 7.74
N ALA A 48 17.15 -7.13 6.87
CA ALA A 48 16.47 -6.48 5.77
C ALA A 48 15.01 -6.94 5.75
N GLY A 49 14.14 -6.12 5.18
CA GLY A 49 12.73 -6.44 5.10
C GLY A 49 12.02 -5.63 4.03
N ILE A 50 10.91 -6.18 3.56
CA ILE A 50 9.96 -5.50 2.70
C ILE A 50 8.57 -5.67 3.29
N ILE A 51 7.83 -4.59 3.36
CA ILE A 51 6.45 -4.58 3.84
C ILE A 51 5.60 -3.81 2.84
N THR A 52 4.43 -4.38 2.56
CA THR A 52 3.44 -3.79 1.68
C THR A 52 2.18 -3.58 2.50
N ILE A 53 1.72 -2.34 2.58
CA ILE A 53 0.52 -1.95 3.31
C ILE A 53 -0.47 -1.29 2.36
N ARG A 54 -1.75 -1.38 2.69
CA ARG A 54 -2.82 -0.60 2.05
C ARG A 54 -3.46 0.30 3.09
N VAL A 55 -3.60 1.56 2.75
CA VAL A 55 -4.25 2.57 3.59
C VAL A 55 -5.33 3.28 2.78
N PRO A 56 -6.34 3.88 3.44
CA PRO A 56 -7.31 4.76 2.78
C PRO A 56 -6.60 5.88 2.00
N ALA A 57 -7.22 6.30 0.89
CA ALA A 57 -6.61 7.29 0.01
C ALA A 57 -6.46 8.69 0.65
N GLU A 58 -7.32 8.99 1.63
CA GLU A 58 -7.27 10.22 2.42
C GLU A 58 -6.05 10.27 3.35
N ASP A 59 -5.67 9.13 3.93
CA ASP A 59 -4.55 8.99 4.86
C ASP A 59 -3.20 8.71 4.18
N PHE A 60 -3.16 8.63 2.85
CA PHE A 60 -1.94 8.31 2.10
C PHE A 60 -0.80 9.30 2.38
N GLY A 61 -1.13 10.59 2.51
CA GLY A 61 -0.14 11.63 2.82
C GLY A 61 0.45 11.45 4.21
N ASP A 62 -0.41 11.23 5.20
CA ASP A 62 -0.02 11.04 6.60
C ASP A 62 0.81 9.77 6.79
N ALA A 63 0.45 8.70 6.09
CA ALA A 63 1.23 7.46 6.04
C ALA A 63 2.66 7.72 5.53
N MET A 64 2.80 8.42 4.39
CA MET A 64 4.12 8.73 3.82
C MET A 64 4.96 9.60 4.74
N GLU A 65 4.36 10.61 5.40
CA GLU A 65 5.10 11.46 6.34
C GLU A 65 5.56 10.67 7.57
N ALA A 66 4.71 9.79 8.11
CA ALA A 66 5.06 8.93 9.23
C ALA A 66 6.18 7.94 8.87
N LEU A 67 6.14 7.35 7.67
CA LEU A 67 7.19 6.46 7.16
C LEU A 67 8.55 7.18 7.06
N ARG A 68 8.57 8.41 6.54
CA ARG A 68 9.79 9.23 6.47
C ARG A 68 10.37 9.53 7.87
N LYS A 69 9.53 9.74 8.88
CA LYS A 69 9.97 9.99 10.27
C LYS A 69 10.57 8.77 10.96
N LEU A 70 10.24 7.56 10.50
CA LEU A 70 10.83 6.32 10.98
C LEU A 70 12.21 6.05 10.40
N ALA A 71 12.50 6.65 9.24
CA ALA A 71 13.76 6.49 8.55
C ALA A 71 14.88 7.31 9.21
N VAL A 72 16.07 6.72 9.29
CA VAL A 72 17.31 7.47 9.53
C VAL A 72 17.72 8.17 8.25
N ASP A 73 17.54 7.48 7.12
CA ASP A 73 17.81 8.01 5.79
C ASP A 73 16.84 7.42 4.77
N VAL A 74 16.47 8.20 3.77
CA VAL A 74 15.57 7.80 2.67
C VAL A 74 16.42 7.70 1.41
N THR A 75 16.72 6.48 0.99
CA THR A 75 17.62 6.25 -0.16
C THR A 75 16.89 6.25 -1.48
N HIS A 76 15.62 5.88 -1.47
CA HIS A 76 14.77 5.88 -2.65
C HIS A 76 13.33 6.17 -2.25
N GLU A 77 12.65 6.97 -3.07
CA GLU A 77 11.23 7.20 -2.95
C GLU A 77 10.66 7.48 -4.33
N ASP A 78 9.68 6.67 -4.72
CA ASP A 78 8.88 6.84 -5.92
C ASP A 78 7.41 6.86 -5.54
N THR A 79 6.64 7.73 -6.17
CA THR A 79 5.20 7.83 -5.96
C THR A 79 4.51 8.01 -7.29
N SER A 80 3.58 7.11 -7.58
CA SER A 80 2.73 7.13 -8.75
C SER A 80 1.26 7.25 -8.34
N SER A 81 0.49 7.92 -9.18
CA SER A 81 -0.97 8.01 -9.05
C SER A 81 -1.58 7.62 -10.37
N LYS A 82 -2.51 6.65 -10.36
CA LYS A 82 -3.21 6.16 -11.53
C LYS A 82 -4.71 6.43 -11.36
N ASP A 83 -5.30 7.15 -12.31
CA ASP A 83 -6.76 7.24 -12.42
C ASP A 83 -7.28 5.92 -13.00
N VAL A 84 -8.10 5.20 -12.23
CA VAL A 84 -8.68 3.89 -12.57
C VAL A 84 -10.19 3.97 -12.76
N THR A 85 -10.72 5.17 -13.04
CA THR A 85 -12.15 5.37 -13.25
C THR A 85 -12.68 4.49 -14.39
N GLU A 86 -11.93 4.35 -15.48
CA GLU A 86 -12.32 3.53 -16.64
C GLU A 86 -12.32 2.03 -16.31
N GLU A 87 -11.30 1.52 -15.61
CA GLU A 87 -11.18 0.10 -15.24
C GLU A 87 -12.32 -0.36 -14.31
N TYR A 88 -12.86 0.53 -13.48
CA TYR A 88 -13.98 0.22 -12.58
C TYR A 88 -15.35 0.22 -13.27
N VAL A 89 -15.56 1.15 -14.22
CA VAL A 89 -16.80 1.20 -15.01
C VAL A 89 -16.93 -0.07 -15.87
N ASP A 90 -15.84 -0.52 -16.47
CA ASP A 90 -15.82 -1.74 -17.28
C ASP A 90 -16.08 -3.01 -16.45
N LEU A 91 -15.53 -3.08 -15.24
CA LEU A 91 -15.76 -4.23 -14.34
C LEU A 91 -17.24 -4.31 -13.91
N SER A 92 -17.85 -3.17 -13.59
CA SER A 92 -19.27 -3.08 -13.21
C SER A 92 -20.20 -3.44 -14.37
N ALA A 93 -19.86 -3.00 -15.59
CA ALA A 93 -20.63 -3.32 -16.79
C ALA A 93 -20.61 -4.83 -17.10
N LYS A 94 -19.48 -5.50 -16.89
CA LYS A 94 -19.34 -6.94 -17.09
C LYS A 94 -20.11 -7.75 -16.06
N LEU A 95 -20.10 -7.32 -14.80
CA LEU A 95 -20.86 -7.95 -13.71
C LEU A 95 -22.37 -7.87 -13.97
N LYS A 96 -22.85 -6.69 -14.38
CA LYS A 96 -24.25 -6.47 -14.74
C LYS A 96 -24.71 -7.28 -15.97
N ASN A 97 -23.81 -7.51 -16.93
CA ASN A 97 -24.09 -8.34 -18.11
C ASN A 97 -24.18 -9.83 -17.76
N LEU A 98 -23.31 -10.30 -16.86
CA LEU A 98 -23.33 -11.67 -16.36
C LEU A 98 -24.58 -11.94 -15.51
N GLU A 99 -24.99 -11.01 -14.64
CA GLU A 99 -26.24 -11.11 -13.86
C GLU A 99 -27.49 -11.10 -14.76
N ALA A 100 -27.54 -10.24 -15.77
CA ALA A 100 -28.65 -10.18 -16.72
C ALA A 100 -28.77 -11.47 -17.58
N THR A 101 -27.64 -12.17 -17.80
CA THR A 101 -27.64 -13.46 -18.48
C THR A 101 -28.17 -14.57 -17.56
N GLU A 102 -27.95 -14.45 -16.25
CA GLU A 102 -28.43 -15.42 -15.26
C GLU A 102 -29.94 -15.29 -14.98
N GLU A 103 -30.52 -14.09 -15.05
CA GLU A 103 -31.98 -13.87 -14.93
C GLU A 103 -32.80 -14.29 -16.16
N GLN A 104 -32.16 -14.53 -17.32
CA GLN A 104 -32.83 -14.95 -18.56
C GLN A 104 -32.85 -16.47 -18.78
N TYR A 105 -32.32 -17.27 -17.86
CA TYR A 105 -32.41 -18.74 -17.84
C TYR A 105 -33.27 -19.25 -16.69
#